data_AF-A0A496ASC7-F1
#
_entry.id   AF-A0A496ASC7-F1
#
_cell.length_a   1.000
_cell.length_b   1.000
_cell.length_c   1.000
_cell.angle_alpha   90.00
_cell.angle_beta   90.00
_cell.angle_gamma   90.00
#
_symmetry.space_group_name_H-M   'P 1'
#
loop_
_entity.id
_entity.type
_entity.pdbx_description
1 polymer ?
#
loop_
_entity_poly.entity_id
_entity_poly.type
_entity_poly.pdbx_seq_one_letter_code
_entity_poly.pdbx_strand_id
1 'polypeptide(L)'
;MRDYRLSLADIFAAMVQARAFIEGMDIETFVADEKTVSAVIRQLEIIGEAAKNIPETIRRKYPHVPWRKMARTRDKLIHGYFAVDNRLVWKTVTDRDLVPSVQPMIAQILKDIAEEDALEQVEKET
;
A
#
# COMPACT_ATOMS: atom_id res chain seq x y z
N MET A 1 -14.55 -4.81 -14.45
CA MET A 1 -14.06 -4.26 -13.16
C MET A 1 -12.91 -5.15 -12.72
N ARG A 2 -11.74 -4.59 -12.37
CA ARG A 2 -10.58 -5.42 -11.94
C ARG A 2 -10.94 -6.14 -10.65
N ASP A 3 -10.49 -7.38 -10.51
CA ASP A 3 -10.63 -8.14 -9.26
C ASP A 3 -9.99 -7.36 -8.09
N TYR A 4 -10.75 -7.16 -7.02
CA TYR A 4 -10.28 -6.46 -5.84
C TYR A 4 -9.18 -7.25 -5.12
N ARG A 5 -9.13 -8.58 -5.28
CA ARG A 5 -8.07 -9.43 -4.75
C ARG A 5 -6.71 -9.06 -5.35
N LEU A 6 -6.67 -8.83 -6.66
CA LEU A 6 -5.48 -8.33 -7.34
C LEU A 6 -5.09 -6.94 -6.85
N SER A 7 -6.08 -6.09 -6.53
CA SER A 7 -5.81 -4.76 -5.98
C SER A 7 -5.23 -4.83 -4.55
N LEU A 8 -5.69 -5.76 -3.72
CA LEU A 8 -5.11 -6.00 -2.39
C LEU A 8 -3.69 -6.54 -2.48
N ALA A 9 -3.44 -7.48 -3.41
CA ALA A 9 -2.11 -8.01 -3.67
C ALA A 9 -1.13 -6.92 -4.14
N ASP A 10 -1.57 -6.03 -5.04
CA ASP A 10 -0.78 -4.88 -5.48
C ASP A 10 -0.41 -3.95 -4.32
N ILE A 11 -1.36 -3.64 -3.44
CA ILE A 11 -1.10 -2.79 -2.26
C ILE A 11 -0.02 -3.44 -1.40
N PHE A 12 -0.15 -4.73 -1.10
CA PHE A 12 0.81 -5.44 -0.26
C PHE A 12 2.20 -5.51 -0.93
N ALA A 13 2.26 -5.88 -2.20
CA ALA A 13 3.51 -5.95 -2.94
C ALA A 13 4.21 -4.59 -3.02
N ALA A 14 3.47 -3.53 -3.29
CA ALA A 14 4.02 -2.18 -3.32
C ALA A 14 4.57 -1.73 -1.95
N MET A 15 3.89 -2.08 -0.85
CA MET A 15 4.39 -1.83 0.51
C MET A 15 5.70 -2.58 0.79
N VAL A 16 5.81 -3.84 0.36
CA VAL A 16 7.04 -4.64 0.49
C VAL A 16 8.17 -4.00 -0.31
N GLN A 17 7.93 -3.67 -1.58
CA GLN A 17 8.94 -3.08 -2.46
C GLN A 17 9.41 -1.71 -1.96
N ALA A 18 8.49 -0.85 -1.52
CA ALA A 18 8.84 0.46 -0.98
C ALA A 18 9.80 0.35 0.21
N ARG A 19 9.58 -0.63 1.10
CA ARG A 19 10.45 -0.88 2.25
C ARG A 19 11.79 -1.47 1.84
N ALA A 20 11.80 -2.40 0.88
CA ALA A 20 13.02 -3.01 0.38
C ALA A 20 13.97 -1.99 -0.27
N PHE A 21 13.44 -1.00 -1.00
CA PHE A 21 14.25 0.03 -1.65
C PHE A 21 15.02 0.93 -0.68
N ILE A 22 14.56 1.05 0.57
CA ILE A 22 15.17 1.90 1.58
C ILE A 22 15.89 1.11 2.68
N GLU A 23 16.01 -0.21 2.51
CA GLU A 23 16.65 -1.07 3.50
C GLU A 23 18.13 -0.67 3.66
N GLY A 24 18.55 -0.46 4.91
CA GLY A 24 19.92 -0.02 5.23
C GLY A 24 20.23 1.45 4.91
N MET A 25 19.27 2.22 4.40
CA MET A 25 19.42 3.66 4.21
C MET A 25 19.05 4.45 5.47
N ASP A 26 19.67 5.62 5.64
CA ASP A 26 19.14 6.68 6.47
C ASP A 26 18.43 7.74 5.62
N ILE A 27 17.80 8.72 6.28
CA ILE A 27 17.03 9.76 5.60
C ILE A 27 17.88 10.62 4.66
N GLU A 28 19.13 10.91 5.01
CA GLU A 28 19.99 11.77 4.18
C GLU A 28 20.47 11.02 2.94
N THR A 29 20.81 9.74 3.07
CA THR A 29 21.13 8.84 1.95
C THR A 29 19.93 8.72 0.99
N PHE A 30 18.73 8.54 1.54
CA PHE A 30 17.51 8.45 0.74
C PHE A 30 17.23 9.75 -0.01
N VAL A 31 17.28 10.91 0.66
CA VAL A 31 16.98 12.21 0.04
C VAL A 31 17.98 12.55 -1.07
N ALA A 32 19.23 12.07 -0.97
CA ALA A 32 20.28 12.27 -1.97
C ALA A 32 20.19 11.30 -3.16
N ASP A 33 19.44 10.21 -3.07
CA ASP A 33 19.29 9.22 -4.14
C ASP A 33 17.94 9.39 -4.88
N GLU A 34 17.95 10.23 -5.92
CA GLU A 34 16.76 10.53 -6.74
C GLU A 34 16.13 9.28 -7.36
N LYS A 35 16.93 8.27 -7.71
CA LYS A 35 16.43 7.01 -8.26
C LYS A 35 15.59 6.28 -7.22
N THR A 36 16.11 6.16 -6.00
CA THR A 36 15.41 5.48 -4.91
C THR A 36 14.17 6.26 -4.47
N VAL A 37 14.24 7.58 -4.38
CA VAL A 37 13.08 8.45 -4.15
C VAL A 37 11.99 8.20 -5.20
N SER A 38 12.35 8.21 -6.48
CA SER A 38 11.42 7.98 -7.59
C SER A 38 10.79 6.58 -7.54
N ALA A 39 11.59 5.56 -7.21
CA ALA A 39 11.12 4.19 -7.06
C ALA A 39 10.11 4.05 -5.91
N VAL A 40 10.35 4.69 -4.77
CA VAL A 40 9.44 4.71 -3.63
C VAL A 40 8.15 5.46 -3.94
N ILE A 41 8.23 6.65 -4.54
CA ILE A 41 7.05 7.42 -4.96
C ILE A 41 6.17 6.56 -5.87
N ARG A 42 6.77 5.85 -6.83
CA ARG A 42 6.02 4.95 -7.72
C ARG A 42 5.25 3.87 -6.95
N GLN A 43 5.83 3.27 -5.91
CA GLN A 43 5.12 2.29 -5.09
C GLN A 43 3.97 2.94 -4.29
N LEU A 44 4.16 4.15 -3.77
CA LEU A 44 3.11 4.88 -3.07
C LEU A 44 1.94 5.28 -3.99
N GLU A 45 2.22 5.56 -5.27
CA GLU A 45 1.18 5.76 -6.29
C GLU A 45 0.38 4.49 -6.56
N ILE A 46 1.06 3.34 -6.69
CA ILE A 46 0.42 2.03 -6.89
C ILE A 46 -0.51 1.72 -5.72
N ILE A 47 -0.07 1.94 -4.48
CA ILE A 47 -0.92 1.79 -3.27
C ILE A 47 -2.18 2.64 -3.38
N GLY A 48 -2.04 3.92 -3.76
CA GLY A 48 -3.16 4.83 -3.85
C GLY A 48 -4.17 4.45 -4.94
N GLU A 49 -3.68 4.05 -6.12
CA GLU A 49 -4.53 3.64 -7.22
C GLU A 49 -5.24 2.30 -6.94
N ALA A 50 -4.51 1.32 -6.41
CA ALA A 50 -5.09 0.04 -6.03
C ALA A 50 -6.14 0.19 -4.91
N ALA A 51 -5.90 1.08 -3.93
CA ALA A 51 -6.88 1.38 -2.88
C ALA A 51 -8.19 1.98 -3.41
N LYS A 52 -8.14 2.78 -4.48
CA LYS A 52 -9.35 3.32 -5.14
C LYS A 52 -10.19 2.23 -5.78
N ASN A 53 -9.56 1.17 -6.27
CA ASN A 53 -10.22 0.04 -6.92
C ASN A 53 -10.86 -0.95 -5.93
N ILE A 54 -10.64 -0.79 -4.61
CA ILE A 54 -11.31 -1.62 -3.60
C ILE A 54 -12.79 -1.25 -3.49
N PRO A 55 -13.72 -2.21 -3.71
CA PRO A 55 -15.17 -1.97 -3.62
C PRO A 55 -15.63 -1.56 -2.21
N GLU A 56 -16.71 -0.81 -2.14
CA GLU A 56 -17.27 -0.34 -0.86
C GLU A 56 -17.69 -1.48 0.07
N THR A 57 -18.13 -2.63 -0.48
CA THR A 57 -18.44 -3.84 0.29
C THR A 57 -17.23 -4.35 1.08
N ILE A 58 -16.05 -4.37 0.46
CA ILE A 58 -14.79 -4.79 1.10
C ILE A 58 -14.33 -3.73 2.09
N ARG A 59 -14.44 -2.44 1.74
CA ARG A 59 -14.10 -1.34 2.66
C ARG A 59 -14.93 -1.38 3.94
N ARG A 60 -16.22 -1.70 3.81
CA ARG A 60 -17.14 -1.89 4.95
C ARG A 60 -16.84 -3.16 5.76
N LYS A 61 -16.38 -4.24 5.11
CA LYS A 61 -15.95 -5.47 5.80
C LYS A 61 -14.71 -5.22 6.65
N TYR A 62 -13.79 -4.36 6.19
CA TYR A 62 -12.55 -4.02 6.88
C TYR A 62 -12.44 -2.51 7.18
N PRO A 63 -13.29 -1.96 8.07
CA PRO A 63 -13.39 -0.52 8.30
C PRO A 63 -12.19 0.07 9.07
N HIS A 64 -11.42 -0.78 9.74
CA HIS A 64 -10.21 -0.38 10.47
C HIS A 64 -9.04 -0.03 9.54
N VAL A 65 -9.08 -0.48 8.28
CA VAL A 65 -8.07 -0.14 7.28
C VAL A 65 -8.32 1.29 6.77
N PRO A 66 -7.29 2.15 6.74
CA PRO A 66 -7.46 3.55 6.34
C PRO A 66 -7.51 3.71 4.81
N TRP A 67 -8.49 3.10 4.15
CA TRP A 67 -8.66 3.09 2.68
C TRP A 67 -8.59 4.48 2.07
N ARG A 68 -9.30 5.45 2.68
CA ARG A 68 -9.31 6.84 2.21
C ARG A 68 -7.94 7.51 2.35
N LYS A 69 -7.14 7.14 3.36
CA LYS A 69 -5.78 7.67 3.54
C LYS A 69 -4.87 7.14 2.42
N MET A 70 -4.94 5.84 2.12
CA MET A 70 -4.18 5.24 1.03
C MET A 70 -4.55 5.84 -0.33
N ALA A 71 -5.84 5.95 -0.63
CA ALA A 71 -6.32 6.50 -1.90
C ALA A 71 -5.85 7.96 -2.16
N ARG A 72 -5.57 8.71 -1.09
CA ARG A 72 -5.09 10.09 -1.11
C ARG A 72 -3.58 10.23 -0.94
N THR A 73 -2.82 9.13 -0.92
CA THR A 73 -1.36 9.18 -0.77
C THR A 73 -0.74 10.02 -1.88
N ARG A 74 -1.19 9.86 -3.13
CA ARG A 74 -0.73 10.68 -4.26
C ARG A 74 -0.93 12.18 -3.99
N ASP A 75 -2.12 12.61 -3.58
CA ASP A 75 -2.44 14.02 -3.32
C ASP A 75 -1.51 14.66 -2.27
N LYS A 76 -1.09 13.87 -1.28
CA LYS A 76 -0.15 14.32 -0.24
C LYS A 76 1.28 14.44 -0.74
N LEU A 77 1.71 13.56 -1.64
CA LEU A 77 3.08 13.55 -2.17
C LEU A 77 3.30 14.61 -3.25
N ILE A 78 2.26 14.98 -4.00
CA ILE A 78 2.33 15.97 -5.09
C ILE A 78 1.98 17.40 -4.64
N HIS A 79 1.73 17.63 -3.35
CA HIS A 79 1.31 18.94 -2.84
C HIS A 79 2.50 19.91 -2.77
N GLY A 80 2.85 20.44 -3.94
CA GLY A 80 3.99 21.34 -4.14
C GLY A 80 4.70 20.96 -5.43
N TYR A 81 4.16 21.43 -6.56
CA TYR A 81 4.64 21.16 -7.93
C TYR A 81 6.11 21.60 -8.21
N PHE A 82 6.86 22.01 -7.19
CA PHE A 82 8.24 22.48 -7.26
C PHE A 82 9.22 21.74 -6.31
N ALA A 83 8.73 20.95 -5.35
CA ALA A 83 9.57 20.10 -4.51
C ALA A 83 8.71 19.01 -3.88
N VAL A 84 8.87 17.76 -4.33
CA VAL A 84 8.40 16.62 -3.53
C VAL A 84 9.11 16.73 -2.18
N ASP A 85 8.36 16.74 -1.08
CA ASP A 85 8.96 16.62 0.24
C ASP A 85 9.46 15.18 0.40
N ASN A 86 10.71 14.94 -0.02
CA ASN A 86 11.36 13.63 0.10
C ASN A 86 11.37 13.14 1.55
N ARG A 87 11.37 14.06 2.54
CA ARG A 87 11.26 13.66 3.96
C ARG A 87 9.85 13.16 4.28
N LEU A 88 8.80 13.71 3.66
CA LEU A 88 7.44 13.16 3.78
C LEU A 88 7.31 11.79 3.09
N VAL A 89 7.95 11.60 1.93
CA VAL A 89 8.01 10.28 1.26
C VAL A 89 8.66 9.27 2.20
N TRP A 90 9.83 9.60 2.74
CA TRP A 90 10.54 8.78 3.72
C TRP A 90 9.65 8.40 4.90
N LYS A 91 9.05 9.40 5.57
CA LYS A 91 8.14 9.18 6.71
C LYS A 91 6.95 8.28 6.37
N THR A 92 6.40 8.41 5.17
CA THR A 92 5.25 7.57 4.76
C THR A 92 5.61 6.08 4.74
N VAL A 93 6.87 5.75 4.43
CA VAL A 93 7.37 4.37 4.37
C VAL A 93 7.96 3.89 5.70
N THR A 94 8.64 4.77 6.45
CA THR A 94 9.37 4.40 7.67
C THR A 94 8.62 4.66 8.96
N ASP A 95 7.90 5.77 9.07
CA ASP A 95 7.12 6.09 10.25
C ASP A 95 5.78 5.35 10.23
N ARG A 96 5.13 5.28 11.40
CA ARG A 96 3.81 4.63 11.59
C ARG A 96 2.67 5.26 10.76
N ASP A 97 2.97 6.26 9.94
CA ASP A 97 2.01 7.04 9.19
C ASP A 97 1.20 6.23 8.20
N LEU A 98 1.79 5.27 7.47
CA LEU A 98 1.00 4.46 6.54
C LEU A 98 1.53 3.05 6.36
N VAL A 99 2.72 2.87 5.77
CA VAL A 99 3.15 1.54 5.33
C VAL A 99 3.30 0.56 6.50
N PRO A 100 4.00 0.90 7.60
CA PRO A 100 4.17 -0.04 8.72
C PRO A 100 2.87 -0.38 9.45
N SER A 101 1.90 0.54 9.50
CA SER A 101 0.62 0.32 10.19
C SER A 101 -0.39 -0.44 9.33
N VAL A 102 -0.37 -0.24 8.01
CA VAL A 102 -1.36 -0.82 7.10
C VAL A 102 -0.93 -2.17 6.52
N GLN A 103 0.37 -2.38 6.29
CA GLN A 103 0.89 -3.63 5.72
C GLN A 103 0.40 -4.90 6.45
N PRO A 104 0.39 -4.97 7.80
CA PRO A 104 -0.12 -6.14 8.52
C PRO A 104 -1.63 -6.35 8.31
N MET A 105 -2.39 -5.26 8.19
CA MET A 105 -3.84 -5.33 7.98
C MET A 105 -4.17 -5.89 6.60
N ILE A 106 -3.45 -5.45 5.56
CA ILE A 106 -3.63 -5.97 4.20
C ILE A 106 -3.20 -7.44 4.12
N ALA A 107 -2.11 -7.81 4.81
CA ALA A 107 -1.68 -9.20 4.90
C ALA A 107 -2.76 -10.09 5.54
N GLN A 108 -3.43 -9.61 6.59
CA GLN A 108 -4.52 -10.35 7.22
C GLN A 108 -5.71 -10.51 6.28
N ILE A 109 -6.13 -9.45 5.59
CA ILE A 109 -7.24 -9.51 4.62
C ILE A 109 -6.95 -10.54 3.51
N LEU A 110 -5.72 -10.58 3.00
CA LEU A 110 -5.32 -11.56 1.98
C LEU A 110 -5.40 -13.00 2.49
N LYS A 111 -5.08 -13.24 3.78
CA LYS A 111 -5.25 -14.55 4.41
C LYS A 111 -6.72 -14.91 4.57
N ASP A 112 -7.53 -14.00 5.10
CA ASP A 112 -8.96 -14.22 5.30
C ASP A 112 -9.65 -14.60 3.98
N ILE A 113 -9.29 -13.93 2.88
CA ILE A 113 -9.83 -14.24 1.54
C ILE A 113 -9.35 -15.62 1.05
N ALA A 114 -8.08 -15.97 1.25
CA ALA A 114 -7.56 -17.27 0.84
C ALA A 114 -8.20 -18.42 1.62
N GLU A 115 -8.51 -18.21 2.91
CA GLU A 115 -9.25 -19.17 3.74
C GLU A 115 -10.71 -19.31 3.28
N GLU A 116 -11.38 -18.21 2.96
CA GLU A 116 -12.74 -18.22 2.37
C GLU A 116 -12.77 -18.99 1.04
N ASP A 117 -11.82 -18.72 0.14
CA ASP A 117 -11.71 -19.41 -1.15
C ASP A 117 -11.48 -20.93 -0.97
N ALA A 118 -10.68 -21.33 0.03
CA ALA A 118 -10.42 -22.74 0.33
C ALA A 118 -11.66 -23.45 0.88
N LEU A 119 -12.43 -22.81 1.78
CA LEU A 119 -13.66 -23.37 2.31
C LEU A 119 -14.72 -23.56 1.22
N GLU A 120 -14.88 -22.57 0.33
CA GLU A 120 -15.81 -22.68 -0.80
C GLU A 120 -15.46 -23.82 -1.78
N GLN A 121 -14.17 -24.14 -1.93
CA GLN A 121 -13.73 -25.25 -2.77
C GLN A 121 -14.08 -26.60 -2.14
N VAL A 122 -13.87 -26.74 -0.83
CA VAL A 122 -14.22 -27.96 -0.08
C VAL A 122 -15.74 -28.22 -0.10
N GLU A 123 -16.57 -27.18 0.05
CA GLU A 123 -18.03 -27.31 -0.01
C GLU A 123 -18.56 -27.66 -1.41
N LYS A 124 -17.85 -27.30 -2.48
CA LYS A 124 -18.24 -27.65 -3.87
C LYS A 124 -17.83 -29.06 -4.26
N GLU A 125 -16.91 -29.68 -3.52
CA GLU A 125 -16.41 -31.04 -3.75
C GLU A 125 -17.11 -32.10 -2.87
N THR A 126 -18.00 -31.68 -1.97
CA THR A 126 -18.80 -32.54 -1.06
C THR A 126 -20.26 -32.59 -1.49
#